data_AF-A0A7V2IAD1-F1
#
_entry.id   AF-A0A7V2IAD1-F1
#
_cell.length_a   1.000
_cell.length_b   1.000
_cell.length_c   1.000
_cell.angle_alpha   90.00
_cell.angle_beta   90.00
_cell.angle_gamma   90.00
#
_symmetry.space_group_name_H-M   'P 1'
#
loop_
_entity.id
_entity.type
_entity.pdbx_description
1 polymer ?
#
loop_
_entity_poly.entity_id
_entity_poly.type
_entity_poly.pdbx_seq_one_letter_code
_entity_poly.pdbx_strand_id
1 'polypeptide(L)' 'MKARELLAVCFVLFGALLVWPLLAIPNRPVLVAGIPALVLYLFAVWAGLLGVLAWAARRTREEDGT' A
#
# COMPACT_ATOMS: atom_id res chain seq x y z
N MET A 1 -18.14 6.74 -4.66
CA MET A 1 -16.97 7.51 -4.19
C MET A 1 -16.08 7.73 -5.38
N LYS A 2 -15.70 8.97 -5.69
CA LYS A 2 -14.95 9.26 -6.93
C LYS A 2 -13.60 8.56 -6.85
N ALA A 3 -13.08 8.00 -7.95
CA ALA A 3 -11.79 7.28 -7.98
C ALA A 3 -10.65 8.08 -7.29
N ARG A 4 -10.71 9.41 -7.40
CA ARG A 4 -9.82 10.36 -6.73
C ARG A 4 -9.85 10.30 -5.20
N GLU A 5 -11.02 10.10 -4.58
CA GLU A 5 -11.15 9.94 -3.13
C GLU A 5 -10.54 8.62 -2.65
N LEU A 6 -10.76 7.52 -3.38
CA LEU A 6 -10.15 6.23 -3.08
C LEU A 6 -8.62 6.30 -3.14
N LEU A 7 -8.07 6.95 -4.17
CA LEU A 7 -6.63 7.18 -4.27
C LEU A 7 -6.11 8.06 -3.13
N ALA A 8 -6.85 9.12 -2.75
CA ALA A 8 -6.46 9.98 -1.64
C ALA A 8 -6.48 9.24 -0.29
N VAL A 9 -7.53 8.45 -0.02
CA VAL A 9 -7.64 7.63 1.19
C VAL A 9 -6.54 6.57 1.23
N CYS A 10 -6.29 5.88 0.11
CA CYS A 10 -5.18 4.93 0.02
C CYS A 10 -3.83 5.61 0.25
N PHE A 11 -3.58 6.77 -0.37
CA PHE A 11 -2.33 7.51 -0.18
C PHE A 11 -2.12 7.93 1.27
N VAL A 12 -3.16 8.46 1.93
CA VAL A 12 -3.10 8.83 3.36
C VAL A 12 -2.90 7.60 4.24
N LEU A 13 -3.58 6.48 3.95
CA LEU A 13 -3.44 5.23 4.69
C LEU A 13 -2.05 4.61 4.53
N PHE A 14 -1.52 4.57 3.30
CA PHE A 14 -0.16 4.10 3.00
C PHE A 14 0.90 5.01 3.62
N GLY A 15 0.70 6.33 3.57
CA GLY A 15 1.57 7.31 4.23
C GLY A 15 1.56 7.14 5.76
N ALA A 16 0.40 6.93 6.37
CA ALA A 16 0.27 6.65 7.79
C ALA A 16 0.92 5.31 8.18
N LEU A 17 0.86 4.28 7.32
CA LEU A 17 1.56 3.01 7.57
C LEU A 17 3.09 3.16 7.56
N LEU A 18 3.61 4.20 6.92
CA LEU A 18 5.05 4.49 6.81
C LEU A 18 5.53 5.51 7.84
N VAL A 19 4.69 5.98 8.77
CA VAL A 19 5.17 6.83 9.86
C VAL A 19 5.97 6.03 10.88
N TRP A 20 7.00 6.65 11.46
CA TRP A 20 7.93 6.03 12.41
C TRP A 20 7.25 5.20 13.53
N PRO A 21 6.15 5.65 14.17
CA PRO A 21 5.47 4.86 15.20
C PRO A 21 4.97 3.50 14.70
N LEU A 22 4.48 3.42 13.46
CA LEU A 22 3.94 2.20 12.89
C LEU A 22 5.05 1.30 12.33
N LEU A 23 6.09 1.90 11.74
CA LEU A 23 7.32 1.19 11.34
C LEU A 23 8.04 0.58 12.55
N ALA A 24 7.96 1.20 13.71
CA ALA A 24 8.57 0.69 14.94
C ALA A 24 7.96 -0.64 15.43
N ILE A 25 6.72 -0.96 15.04
CA ILE A 25 6.01 -2.19 15.44
C ILE A 25 6.71 -3.44 14.87
N PRO A 26 6.93 -3.57 13.55
CA PRO A 26 7.70 -4.66 12.96
C PRO A 26 9.23 -4.46 13.03
N ASN A 27 9.72 -3.29 13.45
CA ASN A 27 11.15 -3.03 13.67
C ASN A 27 11.68 -3.70 14.94
N ARG A 28 11.55 -5.02 14.96
CA ARG A 28 12.09 -5.93 15.97
C ARG A 28 13.05 -6.87 15.25
N PRO A 29 14.04 -7.48 15.94
CA PRO A 29 14.93 -8.49 15.35
C PRO A 29 14.19 -9.83 15.12
N VAL A 30 13.01 -9.78 14.52
CA VAL A 30 12.19 -10.94 14.15
C VAL A 30 12.41 -11.22 12.68
N LEU A 31 12.78 -12.47 12.37
CA LEU A 31 12.87 -12.97 11.01
C LEU A 31 11.67 -13.86 10.70
N VAL A 32 11.08 -13.67 9.53
CA VAL A 32 10.06 -14.54 8.96
C VAL A 32 10.69 -15.20 7.74
N ALA A 33 10.83 -16.53 7.76
CA ALA A 33 11.51 -17.29 6.71
C ALA A 33 12.94 -16.77 6.39
N GLY A 34 13.65 -16.22 7.39
CA GLY A 34 14.99 -15.65 7.20
C GLY A 34 15.02 -14.19 6.72
N ILE A 35 13.86 -13.55 6.55
CA ILE A 35 13.73 -12.15 6.11
C ILE A 35 13.26 -11.29 7.30
N PRO A 36 13.86 -10.11 7.55
CA PRO A 36 13.38 -9.22 8.61
C PRO A 36 11.92 -8.81 8.41
N ALA A 37 11.13 -8.87 9.48
CA ALA A 37 9.70 -8.54 9.45
C ALA A 37 9.44 -7.12 8.91
N LEU A 38 10.33 -6.16 9.22
CA LEU A 38 10.27 -4.80 8.70
C LEU A 38 10.33 -4.74 7.16
N VAL A 39 11.20 -5.55 6.55
CA VAL A 39 11.36 -5.60 5.08
C VAL A 39 10.08 -6.14 4.45
N LEU A 40 9.52 -7.22 4.98
CA LEU A 40 8.27 -7.79 4.50
C LEU A 40 7.11 -6.80 4.61
N TYR A 41 7.02 -6.09 5.73
CA TYR A 41 6.03 -5.04 5.93
C TYR A 41 6.14 -3.94 4.86
N LEU A 42 7.34 -3.40 4.66
CA LEU A 42 7.58 -2.34 3.67
C LEU A 42 7.18 -2.77 2.26
N PHE A 43 7.58 -3.97 1.84
CA PHE A 43 7.24 -4.49 0.52
C PHE A 43 5.75 -4.80 0.36
N ALA A 44 5.08 -5.32 1.40
CA ALA A 44 3.64 -5.56 1.38
C ALA A 44 2.85 -4.24 1.24
N VAL A 45 3.25 -3.21 1.98
CA VAL A 45 2.70 -1.86 1.92
C VAL A 45 2.89 -1.29 0.50
N TRP A 46 4.11 -1.36 -0.04
CA TRP A 46 4.37 -0.88 -1.40
C TRP A 46 3.61 -1.64 -2.49
N ALA A 47 3.56 -2.98 -2.41
CA ALA A 47 2.82 -3.81 -3.36
C ALA A 47 1.31 -3.54 -3.30
N GLY A 48 0.76 -3.29 -2.11
CA GLY A 48 -0.62 -2.87 -1.93
C GLY A 48 -0.92 -1.56 -2.66
N LEU A 49 -0.02 -0.56 -2.56
CA LEU A 49 -0.16 0.71 -3.26
C LEU A 49 -0.18 0.52 -4.78
N LEU A 50 0.75 -0.28 -5.32
CA LEU A 50 0.78 -0.61 -6.74
C LEU A 50 -0.46 -1.38 -7.20
N GLY A 51 -0.95 -2.33 -6.39
CA GLY A 51 -2.15 -3.09 -6.68
C GLY A 51 -3.40 -2.21 -6.79
N VAL A 52 -3.55 -1.26 -5.86
CA VAL A 52 -4.63 -0.26 -5.90
C VAL A 52 -4.51 0.63 -7.13
N LEU A 53 -3.30 1.12 -7.44
CA LEU A 53 -3.07 1.97 -8.61
C LEU A 53 -3.40 1.24 -9.91
N ALA A 54 -2.96 -0.02 -10.04
CA ALA A 54 -3.27 -0.85 -11.19
C ALA A 54 -4.78 -1.14 -11.31
N TRP A 55 -5.46 -1.37 -10.19
CA TRP A 55 -6.92 -1.56 -10.18
C TRP A 55 -7.68 -0.29 -10.58
N ALA A 56 -7.29 0.87 -10.04
CA ALA A 56 -7.88 2.15 -10.40
C ALA A 56 -7.68 2.47 -11.88
N ALA A 57 -6.48 2.24 -12.42
CA ALA A 57 -6.17 2.45 -13.84
C ALA A 57 -7.01 1.56 -14.76
N ARG A 58 -7.29 0.31 -14.36
CA ARG A 58 -8.19 -0.58 -15.14
C ARG A 58 -9.62 -0.07 -15.16
N ARG A 59 -10.15 0.41 -14.03
CA ARG A 59 -11.51 0.96 -13.97
C ARG A 59 -11.71 2.18 -14.86
N THR A 60 -10.76 3.11 -14.88
CA THR A 60 -10.86 4.29 -15.75
C THR A 60 -10.91 3.91 -17.23
N ARG A 61 -10.25 2.81 -17.62
CA ARG A 61 -10.22 2.34 -19.01
C ARG A 61 -11.50 1.64 -19.45
N GLU A 62 -12.24 1.04 -18.51
CA GLU A 62 -13.54 0.40 -18.79
C GLU A 62 -14.65 1.44 -19.03
N GLU A 63 -14.56 2.62 -18.39
CA GLU A 63 -15.54 3.71 -18.53
C GLU A 63 -15.44 4.46 -19.88
N ASP A 64 -14.26 4.52 -20.51
CA ASP A 64 -14.03 5.16 -21.83
C ASP A 64 -14.36 4.23 -23.04
N GLY A 65 -14.73 2.97 -22.78
CA GLY A 65 -14.91 1.92 -23.79
C GLY A 65 -16.35 1.62 -24.23
N THR A 66 -17.34 2.41 -23.81
CA THR A 66 -18.77 2.29 -24.18
C THR A 66 -19.28 3.56 -24.85
#